data_AF-A0A946VTE1-F1
#
_entry.id   AF-A0A946VTE1-F1
#
_cell.length_a   1.000
_cell.length_b   1.000
_cell.length_c   1.000
_cell.angle_alpha   90.00
_cell.angle_beta   90.00
_cell.angle_gamma   90.00
#
_symmetry.space_group_name_H-M   'P 1'
#
loop_
_entity.id
_entity.type
_entity.pdbx_description
1 polymer ?
#
loop_
_entity_poly.entity_id
_entity_poly.type
_entity_poly.pdbx_seq_one_letter_code
_entity_poly.pdbx_strand_id
1 'polypeptide(L)'
;MEIRLVDFLMRWRNWMALFCVALCLLLGVGMQKLYFQSNYKVFFTEEDPQRVAHESQMEEYARSEDEIILLSFSGEPVFTNENLTTLQRATEMAWNMP
;
A
#
# COMPACT_ATOMS: atom_id res chain seq x y z
N MET A 1 -0.06 42.29 31.21
CA MET A 1 0.18 40.83 31.39
C MET A 1 1.04 40.27 30.25
N GLU A 2 0.79 40.68 29.00
CA GLU A 2 1.49 40.18 27.81
C GLU A 2 3.00 40.43 27.79
N ILE A 3 3.46 41.59 28.27
CA ILE A 3 4.90 41.94 28.26
C ILE A 3 5.72 40.97 29.16
N ARG A 4 5.14 40.49 30.27
CA ARG A 4 5.80 39.52 31.17
C ARG A 4 5.99 38.15 30.52
N LEU A 5 5.08 37.73 29.64
CA LEU A 5 5.20 36.46 28.91
C LEU A 5 6.30 36.56 27.86
N VAL A 6 6.35 37.66 27.11
CA VAL A 6 7.38 37.90 26.10
C VAL A 6 8.77 37.96 26.74
N ASP A 7 8.93 38.66 27.87
CA ASP A 7 10.20 38.73 28.58
C ASP A 7 10.65 37.36 29.13
N PHE A 8 9.71 36.54 29.59
CA PHE A 8 9.96 35.17 30.05
C PHE A 8 10.40 34.26 28.90
N LEU A 9 9.70 34.33 27.77
CA LEU A 9 10.03 33.62 26.53
C LEU A 9 11.40 34.02 25.97
N MET A 10 11.74 35.31 26.00
CA MET A 10 13.05 35.79 25.53
C MET A 10 14.19 35.36 26.46
N ARG A 11 13.98 35.36 27.79
CA ARG A 11 14.99 34.93 28.76
C ARG A 11 15.33 33.44 28.63
N TRP A 12 14.34 32.59 28.36
CA TRP A 12 14.51 31.14 28.25
C TRP A 12 14.50 30.62 26.80
N ARG A 13 14.70 31.49 25.81
CA ARG A 13 14.56 31.20 24.37
C ARG A 13 15.19 29.87 23.93
N ASN A 14 16.43 29.62 24.34
CA ASN A 14 17.16 28.42 23.91
C ASN A 14 16.58 27.14 24.54
N TRP A 15 16.14 27.20 25.80
CA TRP A 15 15.48 26.09 26.50
C TRP A 15 14.10 25.81 25.94
N MET A 16 13.34 26.87 25.61
CA MET A 16 12.02 26.73 24.99
C MET A 16 12.14 26.13 23.58
N ALA A 17 13.14 26.56 22.81
CA ALA A 17 13.43 25.99 21.49
C ALA A 17 13.79 24.50 21.59
N LEU A 18 14.66 24.13 22.54
CA LEU A 18 15.02 22.75 22.81
C LEU A 18 13.80 21.91 23.21
N PHE A 19 12.94 22.46 24.08
CA PHE A 19 11.70 21.83 24.51
C PHE A 19 10.75 21.59 23.32
N CYS A 20 10.55 22.58 22.45
CA CYS A 20 9.72 22.40 21.26
C CYS A 20 10.28 21.32 20.33
N VAL A 21 11.60 21.29 20.11
CA VAL A 21 12.23 20.24 19.29
C VAL A 21 12.05 18.87 19.93
N ALA A 22 12.28 18.74 21.23
CA ALA A 22 12.07 17.50 21.97
C ALA A 22 10.61 17.04 21.92
N LEU A 23 9.67 17.97 22.03
CA LEU A 23 8.24 17.69 21.93
C LEU A 23 7.86 17.18 20.53
N CYS A 24 8.36 17.83 19.47
CA CYS A 24 8.17 17.37 18.09
C CYS A 24 8.73 15.96 17.87
N LEU A 25 9.94 15.68 18.39
CA LEU A 25 10.55 14.36 18.29
C LEU A 25 9.73 13.31 19.05
N LEU A 26 9.25 13.63 20.26
CA LEU A 26 8.40 12.74 21.05
C LEU A 26 7.09 12.39 20.34
N LEU A 27 6.41 13.38 19.75
CA LEU A 27 5.21 13.16 18.95
C LEU A 27 5.51 12.35 17.68
N GLY A 28 6.69 12.53 17.10
CA GLY A 28 7.18 11.79 15.94
C GLY A 28 7.54 10.32 16.19
N VAL A 29 7.74 9.89 17.45
CA VAL A 29 8.08 8.49 17.78
C VAL A 29 7.04 7.50 17.23
N GLY A 30 5.78 7.90 17.10
CA GLY A 30 4.72 7.07 16.54
C GLY A 30 4.86 6.78 15.04
N MET A 31 5.66 7.57 14.30
CA MET A 31 5.81 7.42 12.86
C MET A 31 6.43 6.09 12.46
N GLN A 32 7.23 5.46 13.33
CA GLN A 32 7.80 4.14 13.06
C GLN A 32 6.76 3.02 12.95
N LYS A 33 5.53 3.25 13.44
CA LYS A 33 4.41 2.31 13.36
C LYS A 33 3.47 2.59 12.18
N LEU A 34 3.76 3.60 11.36
CA LEU A 34 3.02 3.83 10.12
C LEU A 34 3.26 2.64 9.19
N TYR A 35 2.19 1.96 8.85
CA TYR A 35 2.19 0.96 7.79
C TYR A 35 1.35 1.47 6.63
N PHE A 36 1.78 1.16 5.41
CA PHE A 36 1.01 1.46 4.22
C PHE A 36 -0.05 0.38 4.05
N GLN A 37 -1.32 0.79 4.09
CA GLN A 37 -2.44 -0.12 3.87
C GLN A 37 -2.95 0.04 2.44
N SER A 38 -2.56 -0.88 1.56
CA SER A 38 -2.93 -0.86 0.13
C SER A 38 -4.29 -1.51 -0.15
N ASN A 39 -4.87 -2.17 0.84
CA ASN A 39 -6.10 -2.94 0.64
C ASN A 39 -7.32 -2.00 0.63
N TYR A 40 -8.04 -1.99 -0.50
CA TYR A 40 -9.29 -1.24 -0.67
C TYR A 40 -10.36 -1.60 0.37
N LYS A 41 -10.27 -2.78 1.01
CA LYS A 41 -11.19 -3.22 2.06
C LYS A 41 -11.24 -2.29 3.28
N VAL A 42 -10.24 -1.42 3.49
CA VAL A 42 -10.20 -0.47 4.62
C VAL A 42 -11.21 0.68 4.49
N PHE A 43 -11.73 0.91 3.30
CA PHE A 43 -12.82 1.87 3.10
C PHE A 43 -14.21 1.30 3.47
N PHE A 44 -14.30 0.00 3.76
CA PHE A 44 -15.54 -0.67 4.12
C PHE A 44 -15.46 -1.22 5.54
N THR A 45 -16.44 -0.89 6.39
CA THR A 45 -16.54 -1.43 7.74
C THR A 45 -16.75 -2.94 7.73
N GLU A 46 -16.31 -3.64 8.78
CA GLU A 46 -16.44 -5.11 8.83
C GLU A 46 -17.88 -5.61 8.80
N GLU A 47 -18.80 -4.77 9.24
CA GLU A 47 -20.23 -5.05 9.34
C GLU A 47 -21.01 -4.61 8.10
N ASP A 48 -20.34 -4.11 7.04
CA ASP A 48 -21.03 -3.68 5.83
C ASP A 48 -21.74 -4.88 5.16
N PRO A 49 -23.09 -4.88 5.08
CA PRO A 49 -23.85 -5.99 4.50
C PRO A 49 -23.48 -6.29 3.05
N GLN A 50 -23.07 -5.26 2.28
CA GLN A 50 -22.65 -5.41 0.90
C GLN A 50 -21.29 -6.09 0.81
N ARG A 51 -20.37 -5.77 1.73
CA ARG A 51 -19.04 -6.40 1.81
C ARG A 51 -19.17 -7.88 2.19
N VAL A 52 -20.00 -8.20 3.18
CA VAL A 52 -20.24 -9.59 3.62
C VAL A 52 -20.90 -10.41 2.51
N ALA A 53 -21.92 -9.87 1.83
CA ALA A 53 -22.56 -10.56 0.71
C ALA A 53 -21.59 -10.82 -0.44
N HIS A 54 -20.73 -9.86 -0.77
CA HIS A 54 -19.71 -10.00 -1.79
C HIS A 54 -18.63 -11.02 -1.41
N GLU A 55 -18.15 -11.00 -0.16
CA GLU A 55 -17.15 -11.93 0.35
C GLU A 55 -17.69 -13.37 0.39
N SER A 56 -18.95 -13.57 0.79
CA SER A 56 -19.60 -14.88 0.74
C SER A 56 -19.76 -15.42 -0.69
N GLN A 57 -20.06 -14.56 -1.67
CA GLN A 57 -20.12 -14.96 -3.07
C GLN A 57 -18.74 -15.33 -3.61
N MET A 58 -17.70 -14.57 -3.25
CA MET A 58 -16.34 -14.86 -3.66
C MET A 58 -15.79 -16.13 -3.04
N GLU A 59 -16.12 -16.41 -1.78
CA GLU A 59 -15.69 -17.63 -1.08
C GLU A 59 -16.36 -18.89 -1.64
N GLU A 60 -17.66 -18.81 -1.98
CA GLU A 60 -18.44 -19.93 -2.50
C GLU A 60 -18.17 -20.21 -3.99
N TYR A 61 -17.96 -19.15 -4.81
CA TYR A 61 -17.93 -19.28 -6.28
C TYR A 61 -16.64 -18.79 -6.96
N ALA A 62 -15.81 -17.97 -6.30
CA ALA A 62 -14.73 -17.24 -6.97
C ALA A 62 -13.35 -17.38 -6.32
N ARG A 63 -13.09 -18.46 -5.56
CA ARG A 63 -11.70 -18.83 -5.23
C ARG A 63 -11.03 -19.49 -6.44
N SER A 64 -10.99 -18.77 -7.55
CA SER A 64 -10.17 -19.05 -8.72
C SER A 64 -9.21 -17.87 -8.81
N GLU A 65 -8.03 -18.03 -8.20
CA GLU A 65 -6.92 -17.09 -8.37
C GLU A 65 -6.46 -17.20 -9.83
N ASP A 66 -7.12 -16.46 -10.73
CA ASP A 66 -6.71 -16.39 -12.12
C ASP A 66 -5.48 -15.46 -12.20
N GLU A 67 -4.29 -16.04 -12.20
CA GLU A 67 -3.05 -15.30 -12.45
C GLU A 67 -2.92 -14.97 -13.95
N ILE A 68 -2.96 -13.68 -14.29
CA ILE A 68 -2.81 -13.20 -15.66
C ILE A 68 -1.32 -12.91 -15.94
N ILE A 69 -0.71 -13.66 -16.85
CA ILE A 69 0.66 -13.44 -17.32
C ILE A 69 0.62 -12.57 -18.59
N LEU A 70 1.19 -11.36 -18.52
CA LEU A 70 1.31 -10.46 -19.69
C LEU A 70 2.68 -10.63 -20.36
N LEU A 71 2.68 -10.96 -21.65
CA LEU A 71 3.88 -11.12 -22.47
C LEU A 71 3.90 -10.05 -23.57
N SER A 72 5.05 -9.42 -23.77
CA SER A 72 5.28 -8.45 -24.85
C SER A 72 6.52 -8.84 -25.65
N PHE A 73 6.38 -8.95 -26.96
CA PHE A 73 7.48 -9.24 -27.88
C PHE A 73 8.03 -7.93 -28.44
N SER A 74 9.35 -7.74 -28.38
CA SER A 74 9.99 -6.53 -28.90
C SER A 74 10.33 -6.66 -30.38
N GLY A 75 9.91 -5.68 -31.19
CA GLY A 75 10.43 -5.47 -32.55
C GLY A 75 9.77 -6.28 -33.67
N GLU A 76 9.15 -7.42 -33.38
CA GLU A 76 8.45 -8.26 -34.36
C GLU A 76 6.93 -8.32 -34.15
N PRO A 77 6.13 -8.65 -35.19
CA PRO A 77 4.72 -8.96 -35.03
C PRO A 77 4.51 -10.09 -34.00
N VAL A 78 3.46 -9.98 -33.19
CA VAL A 78 3.13 -11.01 -32.20
C VAL A 78 2.86 -12.37 -32.85
N PHE A 79 2.27 -12.37 -34.06
CA PHE A 79 1.89 -13.57 -34.79
C PHE A 79 2.99 -14.09 -35.73
N THR A 80 4.19 -14.33 -35.19
CA THR A 80 5.25 -15.10 -35.88
C THR A 80 5.30 -16.53 -35.35
N ASN A 81 5.83 -17.46 -36.14
CA ASN A 81 5.95 -18.86 -35.75
C ASN A 81 6.78 -19.03 -34.46
N GLU A 82 7.86 -18.25 -34.33
CA GLU A 82 8.74 -18.23 -33.17
C GLU A 82 8.05 -17.71 -31.90
N ASN A 83 7.35 -16.58 -32.01
CA ASN A 83 6.64 -15.97 -30.88
C ASN A 83 5.47 -16.86 -30.40
N LEU A 84 4.72 -17.48 -31.32
CA LEU A 84 3.64 -18.40 -30.97
C LEU A 84 4.16 -19.68 -30.32
N THR A 85 5.29 -20.21 -30.79
CA THR A 85 5.95 -21.37 -30.17
C THR A 85 6.41 -21.04 -28.74
N THR A 86 6.94 -19.83 -28.54
CA THR A 86 7.35 -19.34 -27.22
C THR A 86 6.14 -19.16 -26.29
N LEU A 87 5.04 -18.61 -26.79
CA LEU A 87 3.79 -18.45 -26.05
C LEU A 87 3.21 -19.80 -25.62
N GLN A 88 3.22 -20.80 -26.51
CA GLN A 88 2.78 -22.15 -26.20
C GLN A 88 3.61 -22.76 -25.06
N ARG A 89 4.94 -22.68 -25.15
CA ARG A 89 5.84 -23.21 -24.11
C ARG A 89 5.66 -22.50 -22.77
N ALA A 90 5.51 -21.18 -22.78
CA ALA A 90 5.24 -20.41 -21.57
C ALA A 90 3.92 -20.84 -20.92
N THR A 91 2.89 -21.07 -21.72
CA THR A 91 1.59 -21.58 -21.25
C THR A 91 1.72 -22.97 -20.66
N GLU A 92 2.42 -23.90 -21.31
CA GLU A 92 2.68 -25.25 -20.80
C GLU A 92 3.43 -25.23 -19.45
N MET A 93 4.37 -24.30 -19.27
CA MET A 93 5.08 -24.13 -18.00
C MET A 93 4.19 -23.54 -16.90
N ALA A 94 3.32 -22.59 -17.23
CA ALA A 94 2.40 -21.96 -16.28
C ALA A 94 1.42 -22.98 -15.66
N TRP A 95 0.99 -23.99 -16.43
CA TRP A 95 0.16 -25.09 -15.91
C TRP A 95 0.84 -25.95 -14.83
N ASN A 96 2.15 -25.86 -14.67
CA ASN A 96 2.92 -26.57 -13.64
C ASN A 96 3.30 -25.68 -12.45
N MET A 97 2.86 -24.42 -12.41
CA MET A 97 3.06 -23.56 -11.25
C MET A 97 2.18 -24.04 -10.08
N PRO A 98 2.70 -23.98 -8.84
CA PRO A 98 2.02 -24.52 -7.64
C PRO A 98 0.78 -23.71 -7.24
#